data_AF-A0A510KXD6-F1
#
_entry.id   AF-A0A510KXD6-F1
#
_cell.length_a   1.000
_cell.length_b   1.000
_cell.length_c   1.000
_cell.angle_alpha   90.00
_cell.angle_beta   90.00
_cell.angle_gamma   90.00
#
_symmetry.space_group_name_H-M   'P 1'
#
loop_
_entity.id
_entity.type
_entity.pdbx_description
1 polymer ?
#
loop_
_entity_poly.entity_id
_entity_poly.type
_entity_poly.pdbx_seq_one_letter_code
_entity_poly.pdbx_strand_id
1 'polypeptide(L)'
;MKEIKKVVFLSQPLEEDESLTHEETVELYKKIFKNYNESDMLFKLHPRGIFTYKDEFPEMEIFTSKIPFQIFEYMGVYFDTVATIYSTAVWDIKNARKIDFFGTKVHPKLLAQFGNIEK
;
A
#
# COMPACT_ATOMS: atom_id res chain seq x y z
N MET A 1 -3.75 -25.55 5.62
CA MET A 1 -4.68 -24.47 5.20
C MET A 1 -3.81 -23.30 4.76
N LYS A 2 -4.05 -22.73 3.57
CA LYS A 2 -3.32 -21.51 3.16
C LYS A 2 -3.74 -20.37 4.08
N GLU A 3 -2.79 -19.66 4.65
CA GLU A 3 -3.02 -18.40 5.32
C GLU A 3 -3.59 -17.42 4.29
N ILE A 4 -4.82 -16.94 4.50
CA ILE A 4 -5.46 -15.99 3.59
C ILE A 4 -5.12 -14.60 4.11
N LYS A 5 -4.15 -13.93 3.50
CA LYS A 5 -3.94 -12.49 3.72
C LYS A 5 -5.19 -11.76 3.23
N LYS A 6 -5.81 -10.98 4.11
CA LYS A 6 -7.08 -10.29 3.81
C LYS A 6 -6.85 -8.96 3.13
N VAL A 7 -5.75 -8.28 3.48
CA VAL A 7 -5.48 -6.92 3.04
C VAL A 7 -4.17 -6.89 2.28
N VAL A 8 -4.16 -6.22 1.14
CA VAL A 8 -2.92 -5.84 0.45
C VAL A 8 -2.85 -4.32 0.37
N PHE A 9 -1.76 -3.76 0.84
CA PHE A 9 -1.48 -2.34 0.72
C PHE A 9 -0.49 -2.10 -0.42
N LEU A 10 -0.91 -1.29 -1.40
CA LEU A 10 -0.07 -0.87 -2.52
C LEU A 10 0.63 0.43 -2.18
N SER A 11 1.94 0.34 -1.92
CA SER A 11 2.76 1.50 -1.56
C SER A 11 2.85 2.51 -2.71
N GLN A 12 3.17 3.75 -2.36
CA GLN A 12 3.64 4.77 -3.29
C GLN A 12 5.15 4.97 -3.07
N PRO A 13 5.91 5.39 -4.08
CA PRO A 13 7.34 5.65 -3.95
C PRO A 13 7.57 7.04 -3.33
N LEU A 14 7.04 7.26 -2.12
CA LEU A 14 6.99 8.58 -1.47
C LEU A 14 8.38 9.13 -1.15
N GLU A 15 9.30 8.25 -0.78
CA GLU A 15 10.68 8.63 -0.44
C GLU A 15 11.49 8.86 -1.72
N GLU A 16 11.32 8.01 -2.72
CA GLU A 16 12.04 8.14 -4.00
C GLU A 16 11.54 9.33 -4.83
N ASP A 17 10.30 9.76 -4.64
CA ASP A 17 9.73 10.98 -5.22
C ASP A 17 10.00 12.21 -4.35
N GLU A 18 10.82 12.11 -3.31
CA GLU A 18 11.12 13.18 -2.34
C GLU A 18 9.85 13.84 -1.75
N SER A 19 8.74 13.09 -1.74
CA SER A 19 7.43 13.58 -1.30
C SER A 19 7.36 13.63 0.22
N LEU A 20 8.01 12.66 0.87
CA LEU A 20 8.14 12.53 2.32
C LEU A 20 9.55 12.02 2.68
N THR A 21 10.03 12.35 3.86
CA THR A 21 11.20 11.68 4.43
C THR A 21 10.86 10.24 4.82
N HIS A 22 11.89 9.44 5.13
CA HIS A 22 11.69 8.09 5.65
C HIS A 22 10.85 8.07 6.94
N GLU A 23 11.18 8.96 7.88
CA GLU A 23 10.44 9.11 9.15
C GLU A 23 8.97 9.46 8.92
N GLU A 24 8.69 10.46 8.07
CA GLU A 24 7.32 10.87 7.72
C GLU A 24 6.54 9.75 7.04
N THR A 25 7.21 8.98 6.17
CA THR A 25 6.62 7.84 5.47
C THR A 25 6.24 6.73 6.43
N VAL A 26 7.15 6.38 7.35
CA VAL A 26 6.91 5.37 8.39
C VAL A 26 5.78 5.80 9.32
N GLU A 27 5.74 7.07 9.74
CA GLU A 27 4.66 7.61 10.58
C GLU A 27 3.31 7.55 9.86
N LEU A 28 3.26 7.93 8.58
CA LEU A 28 2.07 7.84 7.76
C LEU A 28 1.58 6.40 7.64
N TYR A 29 2.48 5.45 7.34
CA TYR A 29 2.14 4.04 7.27
C TYR A 29 1.67 3.49 8.62
N LYS A 30 2.33 3.82 9.73
CA LYS A 30 1.86 3.46 11.09
C LYS A 30 0.44 3.98 11.36
N LYS A 31 0.11 5.21 10.93
CA LYS A 31 -1.24 5.77 11.07
C LYS A 31 -2.26 5.02 10.23
N ILE A 32 -1.92 4.66 9.00
CA ILE A 32 -2.80 3.93 8.06
C ILE A 32 -3.00 2.48 8.52
N PHE A 33 -1.93 1.79 8.89
CA PHE A 33 -1.93 0.36 9.20
C PHE A 33 -2.63 0.03 10.53
N LYS A 34 -2.80 1.00 11.43
CA LYS A 34 -3.66 0.88 12.63
C LYS A 34 -5.11 0.48 12.32
N ASN A 35 -5.57 0.63 11.08
CA ASN A 35 -6.91 0.23 10.67
C ASN A 35 -7.03 -1.28 10.35
N TYR A 36 -5.93 -2.04 10.41
CA TYR A 36 -5.85 -3.43 9.99
C TYR A 36 -5.08 -4.28 11.02
N ASN A 37 -5.27 -5.60 10.98
CA ASN A 37 -4.43 -6.53 11.72
C ASN A 37 -3.14 -6.80 10.92
N GLU A 38 -1.98 -6.50 11.50
CA GLU A 38 -0.68 -6.60 10.81
C GLU A 38 -0.41 -7.99 10.21
N SER A 39 -0.77 -9.06 10.92
CA SER A 39 -0.63 -10.45 10.45
C SER A 39 -1.45 -10.77 9.20
N ASP A 40 -2.54 -10.03 8.95
CA ASP A 40 -3.45 -10.26 7.81
C ASP A 40 -3.05 -9.39 6.60
N MET A 41 -1.97 -8.59 6.71
CA MET A 41 -1.54 -7.64 5.69
C MET A 41 -0.39 -8.16 4.82
N LEU A 42 -0.49 -7.87 3.53
CA LEU A 42 0.58 -7.90 2.56
C LEU A 42 0.97 -6.46 2.19
N PHE A 43 2.18 -6.04 2.51
CA PHE A 43 2.72 -4.75 2.09
C PHE A 43 3.42 -4.89 0.75
N LYS A 44 2.74 -4.56 -0.34
CA LYS A 44 3.32 -4.62 -1.67
C LYS A 44 3.99 -3.30 -2.01
N LEU A 45 5.31 -3.32 -2.11
CA LEU A 45 6.07 -2.14 -2.49
C LEU A 45 5.84 -1.77 -3.95
N HIS A 46 5.87 -0.45 -4.20
CA HIS A 46 5.89 0.10 -5.54
C HIS A 46 7.15 -0.37 -6.28
N PRO A 47 7.13 -0.62 -7.61
CA PRO A 47 8.31 -1.08 -8.35
C PRO A 47 9.54 -0.16 -8.28
N ARG A 48 9.31 1.12 -7.96
CA ARG A 48 10.35 2.14 -7.74
C ARG A 48 10.84 2.20 -6.29
N GLY A 49 10.14 1.56 -5.35
CA GLY A 49 10.50 1.52 -3.95
C GLY A 49 11.82 0.79 -3.72
N ILE A 50 12.71 1.37 -2.90
CA ILE A 50 13.99 0.78 -2.51
C ILE A 50 14.05 0.43 -1.03
N PHE A 51 13.17 0.99 -0.20
CA PHE A 51 13.09 0.72 1.24
C PHE A 51 12.22 -0.50 1.55
N THR A 52 12.69 -1.37 2.45
CA THR A 52 12.00 -2.64 2.75
C THR A 52 11.13 -2.60 4.00
N TYR A 53 11.18 -1.53 4.81
CA TYR A 53 10.41 -1.29 6.03
C TYR A 53 10.31 -2.47 7.03
N LYS A 54 11.24 -3.42 6.97
CA LYS A 54 11.13 -4.68 7.73
C LYS A 54 11.42 -4.49 9.21
N ASP A 55 12.24 -3.50 9.54
CA ASP A 55 12.57 -3.16 10.92
C ASP A 55 11.40 -2.42 11.59
N GLU A 56 10.61 -1.67 10.82
CA GLU A 56 9.45 -0.91 11.28
C GLU A 56 8.16 -1.74 11.35
N PHE A 57 8.02 -2.74 10.47
CA PHE A 57 6.86 -3.64 10.38
C PHE A 57 7.31 -5.12 10.33
N PRO A 58 7.86 -5.64 11.43
CA PRO A 58 8.48 -6.98 11.45
C PRO A 58 7.48 -8.12 11.27
N GLU A 59 6.23 -7.97 11.67
CA GLU A 59 5.20 -9.03 11.54
C GLU A 59 4.50 -9.01 10.19
N MET A 60 4.64 -7.91 9.43
CA MET A 60 4.03 -7.77 8.12
C MET A 60 4.79 -8.57 7.05
N GLU A 61 4.03 -9.20 6.14
CA GLU A 61 4.60 -9.76 4.92
C GLU A 61 4.89 -8.62 3.94
N ILE A 62 6.16 -8.42 3.59
CA ILE A 62 6.58 -7.32 2.72
C ILE A 62 7.01 -7.89 1.36
N PHE A 63 6.29 -7.50 0.32
CA PHE A 63 6.48 -7.98 -1.04
C PHE A 63 7.26 -6.96 -1.86
N THR A 64 8.57 -7.23 -2.01
CA THR A 64 9.53 -6.34 -2.67
C THR A 64 9.66 -6.56 -4.18
N SER A 65 8.98 -7.57 -4.74
CA SER A 65 9.06 -7.88 -6.17
C SER A 65 8.41 -6.79 -7.02
N LYS A 66 9.11 -6.39 -8.09
CA LYS A 66 8.73 -5.32 -9.03
C LYS A 66 7.63 -5.71 -10.02
N ILE A 67 6.94 -6.82 -9.77
CA ILE A 67 5.82 -7.24 -10.61
C ILE A 67 4.59 -6.34 -10.43
N PRO A 68 3.79 -6.13 -11.49
CA PRO A 68 2.50 -5.47 -11.39
C PRO A 68 1.54 -6.22 -10.47
N PHE A 69 0.62 -5.50 -9.81
CA PHE A 69 -0.39 -6.12 -8.95
C PHE A 69 -1.30 -7.09 -9.71
N GLN A 70 -1.58 -6.81 -10.99
CA GLN A 70 -2.44 -7.60 -11.87
C GLN A 70 -2.01 -9.08 -11.98
N ILE A 71 -0.74 -9.41 -11.69
CA ILE A 71 -0.27 -10.80 -11.64
C ILE A 71 -1.02 -11.63 -10.59
N PHE A 72 -1.42 -11.04 -9.46
CA PHE A 72 -2.21 -11.74 -8.44
C PHE A 72 -3.57 -12.19 -8.99
N GLU A 73 -4.21 -11.36 -9.84
CA GLU A 73 -5.47 -11.72 -10.51
C GLU A 73 -5.27 -12.91 -11.44
N TYR A 74 -4.23 -12.89 -12.30
CA TYR A 74 -3.92 -14.00 -13.20
C TYR A 74 -3.56 -15.30 -12.47
N MET A 75 -3.03 -15.20 -11.24
CA MET A 75 -2.72 -16.35 -10.39
C MET A 75 -3.93 -16.86 -9.59
N GLY A 76 -5.11 -16.23 -9.73
CA GLY A 76 -6.32 -16.58 -8.97
C GLY A 76 -6.22 -16.24 -7.49
N VAL A 77 -5.40 -15.25 -7.11
CA VAL A 77 -5.29 -14.74 -5.74
C VAL A 77 -6.29 -13.61 -5.56
N TYR A 78 -7.11 -13.69 -4.52
CA TYR A 78 -8.14 -12.70 -4.19
C TYR A 78 -7.88 -12.09 -2.82
N PHE A 79 -8.16 -10.80 -2.68
CA PHE A 79 -8.03 -10.06 -1.44
C PHE A 79 -9.40 -9.57 -0.95
N ASP A 80 -9.61 -9.52 0.38
CA ASP A 80 -10.80 -8.88 0.92
C ASP A 80 -10.73 -7.36 0.71
N THR A 81 -9.54 -6.77 0.91
CA THR A 81 -9.33 -5.32 0.78
C THR A 81 -8.02 -5.03 0.06
N VAL A 82 -8.08 -4.15 -0.93
CA VAL A 82 -6.89 -3.47 -1.48
C VAL A 82 -6.86 -2.05 -0.96
N ALA A 83 -5.76 -1.67 -0.32
CA ALA A 83 -5.58 -0.36 0.28
C ALA A 83 -4.47 0.42 -0.45
N THR A 84 -4.64 1.72 -0.63
CA THR A 84 -3.60 2.60 -1.20
C THR A 84 -3.80 4.05 -0.78
N ILE A 85 -2.73 4.84 -0.83
CA ILE A 85 -2.83 6.30 -0.66
C ILE A 85 -3.50 6.91 -1.89
N TYR A 86 -2.88 6.78 -3.07
CA TYR A 86 -3.41 7.38 -4.30
C TYR A 86 -3.07 6.60 -5.58
N SER A 87 -2.81 5.29 -5.48
CA SER A 87 -2.54 4.49 -6.69
C SER A 87 -3.77 4.42 -7.59
N THR A 88 -3.63 4.83 -8.85
CA THR A 88 -4.68 4.66 -9.87
C THR A 88 -4.87 3.19 -10.28
N ALA A 89 -3.90 2.32 -10.00
CA ALA A 89 -3.97 0.90 -10.35
C ALA A 89 -5.16 0.18 -9.72
N VAL A 90 -5.72 0.73 -8.63
CA VAL A 90 -6.87 0.13 -7.94
C VAL A 90 -8.16 0.16 -8.75
N TRP A 91 -8.27 1.03 -9.76
CA TRP A 91 -9.49 1.13 -10.57
C TRP A 91 -9.68 -0.05 -11.52
N ASP A 92 -8.60 -0.74 -11.89
CA ASP A 92 -8.62 -1.90 -12.77
C ASP A 92 -8.65 -3.23 -11.99
N ILE A 93 -8.67 -3.20 -10.66
CA ILE A 93 -8.62 -4.38 -9.81
C ILE A 93 -9.97 -5.10 -9.79
N LYS A 94 -9.96 -6.39 -10.17
CA LYS A 94 -11.15 -7.26 -10.11
C LYS A 94 -11.07 -8.33 -9.03
N ASN A 95 -9.88 -8.61 -8.52
CA ASN A 95 -9.62 -9.62 -7.50
C ASN A 95 -9.68 -9.06 -6.07
N ALA A 96 -10.54 -8.07 -5.81
CA ALA A 96 -10.72 -7.48 -4.48
C ALA A 96 -12.20 -7.22 -4.16
N ARG A 97 -12.62 -7.49 -2.91
CA ARG A 97 -13.99 -7.19 -2.45
C ARG A 97 -14.19 -5.70 -2.13
N LYS A 98 -13.16 -5.04 -1.60
CA LYS A 98 -13.20 -3.63 -1.17
C LYS A 98 -11.92 -2.90 -1.59
N ILE A 99 -12.05 -1.61 -1.89
CA ILE A 99 -10.92 -0.70 -2.09
C ILE A 99 -10.96 0.38 -1.02
N ASP A 100 -9.88 0.47 -0.25
CA ASP A 100 -9.60 1.55 0.70
C ASP A 100 -8.65 2.55 0.05
N PHE A 101 -9.23 3.66 -0.45
CA PHE A 101 -8.50 4.74 -1.07
C PHE A 101 -8.37 5.90 -0.09
N PHE A 102 -7.18 6.08 0.49
CA PHE A 102 -6.97 7.05 1.55
C PHE A 102 -6.92 8.50 1.05
N GLY A 103 -6.50 8.70 -0.20
CA GLY A 103 -6.33 10.01 -0.81
C GLY A 103 -5.13 10.78 -0.27
N THR A 104 -4.84 11.93 -0.87
CA THR A 104 -3.66 12.76 -0.51
C THR A 104 -3.87 13.59 0.77
N LYS A 105 -5.12 13.82 1.20
CA LYS A 105 -5.46 14.55 2.44
C LYS A 105 -4.94 13.88 3.71
N VAL A 106 -4.48 12.62 3.65
CA VAL A 106 -3.91 11.93 4.83
C VAL A 106 -2.61 12.55 5.33
N HIS A 107 -1.92 13.32 4.47
CA HIS A 107 -0.68 13.99 4.82
C HIS A 107 -0.58 15.37 4.14
N PRO A 108 -0.26 16.45 4.87
CA PRO A 108 -0.27 17.81 4.31
C PRO A 108 0.70 17.99 3.14
N LYS A 109 1.90 17.39 3.18
CA LYS A 109 2.86 17.45 2.05
C LYS A 109 2.31 16.78 0.79
N LEU A 110 1.61 15.65 0.92
CA LEU A 110 1.03 14.96 -0.22
C LEU A 110 -0.11 15.78 -0.84
N LEU A 111 -0.96 16.39 0.00
CA LEU A 111 -2.00 17.31 -0.47
C LEU A 111 -1.41 18.54 -1.18
N ALA A 112 -0.32 19.11 -0.65
CA ALA A 112 0.34 20.27 -1.25
C ALA A 112 1.00 19.94 -2.59
N GLN A 113 1.61 18.75 -2.71
CA GLN A 113 2.35 18.34 -3.90
C GLN A 113 1.45 17.83 -5.02
N PHE A 114 0.47 16.99 -4.69
CA PHE A 114 -0.35 16.29 -5.68
C PHE A 114 -1.77 16.85 -5.81
N GLY A 115 -2.13 17.86 -5.01
CA GLY A 115 -3.50 18.35 -4.91
C GLY A 115 -4.42 17.36 -4.20
N ASN A 116 -5.73 17.62 -4.24
CA ASN A 116 -6.72 16.73 -3.62
C ASN A 116 -7.02 15.55 -4.56
N ILE A 117 -6.47 14.38 -4.24
CA ILE A 117 -6.83 13.11 -4.86
C ILE A 117 -7.70 12.36 -3.86
N GLU A 118 -8.94 12.08 -4.24
CA GLU A 118 -9.91 11.32 -3.47
C GLU A 118 -10.73 10.41 -4.40
N LYS A 119 -11.47 9.47 -3.82
CA LYS A 119 -12.34 8.53 -4.53
C LYS A 119 -13.72 9.13 -4.78
#